data_AF-A0A1I9YVG7-F1
#
_entry.id   AF-A0A1I9YVG7-F1
#
_cell.length_a   1.000
_cell.length_b   1.000
_cell.length_c   1.000
_cell.angle_alpha   90.00
_cell.angle_beta   90.00
_cell.angle_gamma   90.00
#
_symmetry.space_group_name_H-M   'P 1'
#
loop_
_entity.id
_entity.type
_entity.pdbx_description
1 polymer ?
#
loop_
_entity_poly.entity_id
_entity_poly.type
_entity_poly.pdbx_seq_one_letter_code
_entity_poly.pdbx_strand_id
1 'polypeptide(L)'
;MTEQDFTDLVRDTKLTQANRDAARLVLVDNMKPVDAAAQSGISKQRLSQILTVVRTAEEKRNESQRAGASAISDSVAAVDASYAVAVKSARDLYGDDTLIQTPNPNGRAVGEIVGRTDFHAVQSVGRSAVVIHDLAKLDRAPAIGRIVAIDYSRGIGVVSDRTKEQDRSGVTR
;
A
#
# COMPACT_ATOMS: atom_id res chain seq x y z
N MET A 1 -12.71 11.89 22.42
CA MET A 1 -12.71 12.12 20.96
C MET A 1 -12.21 13.53 20.72
N THR A 2 -11.37 13.77 19.68
CA THR A 2 -10.93 15.14 19.36
C THR A 2 -12.00 15.89 18.56
N GLU A 3 -11.90 17.23 18.49
CA GLU A 3 -12.80 18.04 17.67
C GLU A 3 -12.76 17.67 16.19
N GLN A 4 -11.57 17.33 15.69
CA GLN A 4 -11.36 16.92 14.31
C GLN A 4 -11.98 15.55 14.04
N ASP A 5 -11.77 14.58 14.94
CA ASP A 5 -12.40 13.25 14.85
C ASP A 5 -13.92 13.34 14.84
N PHE A 6 -14.49 14.19 15.71
CA PHE A 6 -15.93 14.42 15.78
C PHE A 6 -16.46 15.06 14.50
N THR A 7 -15.78 16.08 13.98
CA THR A 7 -16.17 16.78 12.75
C THR A 7 -16.19 15.82 11.57
N ASP A 8 -15.16 15.00 11.42
CA ASP A 8 -15.09 13.98 10.38
C ASP A 8 -16.18 12.91 10.56
N LEU A 9 -16.45 12.51 11.81
CA LEU A 9 -17.46 11.51 12.12
C LEU A 9 -18.88 11.99 11.75
N VAL A 10 -19.23 13.23 12.11
CA VAL A 10 -20.57 13.77 11.85
C VAL A 10 -20.76 14.26 10.43
N ARG A 11 -19.68 14.51 9.67
CA ARG A 11 -19.72 14.87 8.25
C ARG A 11 -20.49 13.83 7.44
N ASP A 12 -20.31 12.56 7.74
CA ASP A 12 -20.96 11.45 7.05
C ASP A 12 -22.38 11.15 7.57
N THR A 13 -22.81 11.86 8.62
CA THR A 13 -24.16 11.76 9.18
C THR A 13 -25.09 12.83 8.62
N LYS A 14 -26.37 12.47 8.39
CA LYS A 14 -27.44 13.39 7.96
C LYS A 14 -27.96 14.30 9.08
N LEU A 15 -27.13 14.61 10.09
CA LEU A 15 -27.51 15.47 11.20
C LEU A 15 -27.50 16.95 10.78
N THR A 16 -28.48 17.72 11.25
CA THR A 16 -28.52 19.18 11.10
C THR A 16 -27.46 19.84 11.99
N GLN A 17 -27.08 21.09 11.68
CA GLN A 17 -26.06 21.81 12.44
C GLN A 17 -26.38 21.88 13.95
N ALA A 18 -27.62 22.25 14.31
CA ALA A 18 -28.05 22.30 15.71
C ALA A 18 -27.91 20.95 16.44
N ASN A 19 -28.12 19.82 15.76
CA ASN A 19 -27.95 18.50 16.34
C ASN A 19 -26.46 18.13 16.50
N ARG A 20 -25.61 18.59 15.58
CA ARG A 20 -24.15 18.41 15.67
C ARG A 20 -23.59 19.21 16.82
N ASP A 21 -24.01 20.46 16.99
CA ASP A 21 -23.56 21.32 18.08
C ASP A 21 -23.94 20.72 19.44
N ALA A 22 -25.15 20.18 19.56
CA ALA A 22 -25.58 19.49 20.79
C ALA A 22 -24.78 18.21 21.10
N ALA A 23 -24.46 17.43 20.06
CA ALA A 23 -23.63 16.23 20.22
C ALA A 23 -22.17 16.58 20.53
N ARG A 24 -21.65 17.67 19.98
CA ARG A 24 -20.31 18.20 20.26
C ARG A 24 -20.14 18.52 21.74
N LEU A 25 -21.10 19.24 22.32
CA LEU A 25 -21.06 19.61 23.74
C LEU A 25 -20.90 18.38 24.64
N VAL A 26 -21.57 17.28 24.30
CA VAL A 26 -21.50 16.03 25.08
C VAL A 26 -20.21 15.26 24.81
N LEU A 27 -19.84 15.08 23.54
CA LEU A 27 -18.80 14.12 23.14
C LEU A 27 -17.39 14.72 23.04
N VAL A 28 -17.29 16.04 22.85
CA VAL A 28 -16.03 16.79 22.78
C VAL A 28 -15.82 17.56 24.08
N ASP A 29 -16.82 18.34 24.50
CA ASP A 29 -16.72 19.22 25.68
C ASP A 29 -17.05 18.50 27.00
N ASN A 30 -17.36 17.19 26.95
CA ASN A 30 -17.72 16.34 28.10
C ASN A 30 -18.88 16.89 28.96
N MET A 31 -19.77 17.69 28.36
CA MET A 31 -20.93 18.25 29.05
C MET A 31 -21.96 17.16 29.35
N LYS A 32 -22.65 17.29 30.49
CA LYS A 32 -23.75 16.37 30.81
C LYS A 32 -24.86 16.50 29.73
N PRO A 33 -25.46 15.39 29.28
CA PRO A 33 -26.51 15.42 28.26
C PRO A 33 -27.70 16.32 28.61
N VAL A 34 -28.01 16.45 29.90
CA VAL A 34 -29.10 17.31 30.37
C VAL A 34 -28.80 18.79 30.12
N ASP A 35 -27.56 19.21 30.35
CA ASP A 35 -27.13 20.60 30.21
C ASP A 35 -26.91 20.94 28.74
N ALA A 36 -26.33 20.00 27.96
CA ALA A 36 -26.16 20.15 26.52
C ALA A 36 -27.50 20.26 25.77
N ALA A 37 -28.52 19.50 26.18
CA ALA A 37 -29.86 19.59 25.63
C ALA A 37 -30.50 20.97 25.90
N ALA A 38 -30.35 21.48 27.11
CA ALA A 38 -30.86 22.80 27.49
C ALA A 38 -30.15 23.93 26.74
N GLN A 39 -28.83 23.85 26.61
CA GLN A 39 -28.02 24.85 25.90
C GLN A 39 -28.26 24.86 24.38
N SER A 40 -28.57 23.70 23.80
CA SER A 40 -28.81 23.57 22.35
C SER A 40 -30.28 23.70 21.96
N GLY A 41 -31.18 23.91 22.93
CA GLY A 41 -32.61 24.04 22.68
C GLY A 41 -33.30 22.78 22.15
N ILE A 42 -32.74 21.59 22.41
CA ILE A 42 -33.29 20.31 21.93
C ILE A 42 -33.83 19.47 23.10
N SER A 43 -34.81 18.62 22.82
CA SER A 43 -35.37 17.72 23.85
C SER A 43 -34.36 16.63 24.23
N LYS A 44 -34.43 16.15 25.49
CA LYS A 44 -33.58 15.04 25.98
C LYS A 44 -33.71 13.78 25.13
N GLN A 45 -34.93 13.48 24.67
CA GLN A 45 -35.20 12.33 23.81
C GLN A 45 -34.53 12.49 22.43
N ARG A 46 -34.54 13.71 21.88
CA ARG A 46 -33.87 14.01 20.62
C ARG A 46 -32.36 13.92 20.74
N LEU A 47 -31.77 14.45 21.82
CA LEU A 47 -30.34 14.32 22.08
C LEU A 47 -29.92 12.85 22.22
N SER A 48 -30.69 12.04 22.94
CA SER A 48 -30.43 10.59 23.07
C SER A 48 -30.38 9.89 21.71
N GLN A 49 -31.35 10.15 20.84
CA GLN A 49 -31.36 9.63 19.46
C GLN A 49 -30.13 10.06 18.65
N ILE A 50 -29.72 11.32 18.79
CA ILE A 50 -28.54 11.86 18.10
C ILE A 50 -27.28 11.13 18.58
N LEU A 51 -27.11 10.95 19.89
CA LEU A 51 -25.95 10.26 20.46
C LEU A 51 -25.88 8.79 19.99
N THR A 52 -27.02 8.10 19.87
CA THR A 52 -27.06 6.76 19.29
C THR A 52 -26.58 6.76 17.84
N VAL A 53 -27.06 7.69 17.01
CA VAL A 53 -26.64 7.79 15.59
C VAL A 53 -25.14 8.05 15.48
N VAL A 54 -24.59 8.95 16.31
CA VAL A 54 -23.15 9.26 16.31
C VAL A 54 -22.34 8.05 16.76
N ARG A 55 -22.75 7.34 17.81
CA ARG A 55 -22.07 6.12 18.28
C ARG A 55 -22.10 5.00 17.23
N THR A 56 -23.24 4.79 16.57
CA THR A 56 -23.32 3.79 15.47
C THR A 56 -22.43 4.18 14.29
N ALA A 57 -22.33 5.48 13.97
CA ALA A 57 -21.41 5.95 12.95
C ALA A 57 -19.94 5.71 13.35
N GLU A 58 -19.60 5.89 14.63
CA GLU A 58 -18.26 5.68 15.17
C GLU A 58 -17.85 4.20 15.07
N GLU A 59 -18.74 3.30 15.48
CA GLU A 59 -18.56 1.86 15.39
C GLU A 59 -18.31 1.42 13.94
N LYS A 60 -19.12 1.90 12.99
CA LYS A 60 -18.97 1.58 11.57
C LYS A 60 -17.66 2.10 10.97
N ARG A 61 -17.22 3.30 11.37
CA ARG A 61 -15.93 3.87 10.95
C ARG A 61 -14.76 3.06 11.50
N ASN A 62 -14.83 2.67 12.77
CA ASN A 62 -13.80 1.87 13.42
C ASN A 62 -13.70 0.47 12.79
N GLU A 63 -14.84 -0.17 12.46
CA GLU A 63 -14.86 -1.45 11.74
C GLU A 63 -14.22 -1.34 10.35
N SER A 64 -14.57 -0.29 9.58
CA SER A 64 -13.99 -0.05 8.25
C SER A 64 -12.49 0.25 8.32
N GLN A 65 -12.04 1.01 9.32
CA GLN A 65 -10.62 1.28 9.55
C GLN A 65 -9.85 0.03 9.96
N ARG A 66 -10.43 -0.82 10.82
CA ARG A 66 -9.83 -2.10 11.22
C ARG A 66 -9.70 -3.06 10.03
N ALA A 67 -10.76 -3.18 9.21
CA ALA A 67 -10.73 -4.00 8.01
C ALA A 67 -9.67 -3.51 7.00
N GLY A 68 -9.58 -2.19 6.79
CA GLY A 68 -8.56 -1.60 5.93
C GLY A 68 -7.13 -1.82 6.45
N ALA A 69 -6.89 -1.63 7.75
CA ALA A 69 -5.59 -1.84 8.37
C ALA A 69 -5.14 -3.32 8.33
N SER A 70 -6.08 -4.25 8.49
CA SER A 70 -5.82 -5.69 8.36
C SER A 70 -5.42 -6.04 6.93
N ALA A 71 -6.18 -5.58 5.93
CA ALA A 71 -5.89 -5.87 4.52
C ALA A 71 -4.53 -5.30 4.06
N ILE A 72 -4.15 -4.11 4.55
CA ILE A 72 -2.83 -3.54 4.28
C ILE A 72 -1.74 -4.41 4.92
N SER A 73 -1.91 -4.82 6.18
CA SER A 73 -0.96 -5.68 6.89
C SER A 73 -0.77 -7.02 6.17
N ASP A 74 -1.86 -7.66 5.74
CA ASP A 74 -1.82 -8.92 4.99
C ASP A 74 -1.09 -8.76 3.65
N SER A 75 -1.32 -7.63 2.97
CA SER A 75 -0.64 -7.32 1.71
C SER A 75 0.86 -7.11 1.90
N VAL A 76 1.29 -6.42 2.97
CA VAL A 76 2.70 -6.24 3.32
C VAL A 76 3.35 -7.59 3.62
N ALA A 77 2.69 -8.43 4.42
CA ALA A 77 3.17 -9.77 4.72
C ALA A 77 3.32 -10.64 3.45
N ALA A 78 2.41 -10.51 2.48
CA ALA A 78 2.49 -11.21 1.21
C ALA A 78 3.68 -10.75 0.35
N VAL A 79 3.98 -9.45 0.33
CA VAL A 79 5.14 -8.89 -0.37
C VAL A 79 6.45 -9.37 0.28
N ASP A 80 6.54 -9.34 1.60
CA ASP A 80 7.73 -9.81 2.33
C ASP A 80 7.96 -11.32 2.14
N ALA A 81 6.90 -12.11 2.19
CA ALA A 81 6.96 -13.54 1.90
C ALA A 81 7.43 -13.81 0.46
N SER A 82 6.92 -13.03 -0.50
CA SER A 82 7.34 -13.11 -1.91
C SER A 82 8.80 -12.75 -2.10
N TYR A 83 9.34 -11.76 -1.38
CA TYR A 83 10.75 -11.43 -1.39
C TYR A 83 11.59 -12.58 -0.82
N ALA A 84 11.19 -13.17 0.31
CA ALA A 84 11.88 -14.31 0.91
C ALA A 84 11.95 -15.52 -0.04
N VAL A 85 10.86 -15.80 -0.77
CA VAL A 85 10.83 -16.86 -1.80
C VAL A 85 11.77 -16.52 -2.95
N ALA A 86 11.81 -15.25 -3.40
CA ALA A 86 12.73 -14.82 -4.45
C ALA A 86 14.19 -14.99 -4.03
N VAL A 87 14.55 -14.59 -2.80
CA VAL A 87 15.90 -14.78 -2.24
C VAL A 87 16.26 -16.27 -2.15
N LYS A 88 15.33 -17.10 -1.65
CA LYS A 88 15.54 -18.55 -1.58
C LYS A 88 15.81 -19.13 -2.96
N SER A 89 15.00 -18.79 -3.96
CA SER A 89 15.17 -19.28 -5.33
C SER A 89 16.53 -18.88 -5.94
N ALA A 90 17.02 -17.68 -5.63
CA ALA A 90 18.34 -17.24 -6.08
C ALA A 90 19.46 -18.08 -5.45
N ARG A 91 19.38 -18.36 -4.15
CA ARG A 91 20.37 -19.18 -3.43
C ARG A 91 20.34 -20.64 -3.88
N ASP A 92 19.15 -21.20 -4.11
CA ASP A 92 19.00 -22.56 -4.63
C ASP A 92 19.67 -22.72 -6.01
N LEU A 93 19.67 -21.66 -6.83
CA LEU A 93 20.24 -21.67 -8.19
C LEU A 93 21.76 -21.35 -8.23
N TYR A 94 22.23 -20.42 -7.40
CA TYR A 94 23.59 -19.86 -7.50
C TYR A 94 24.48 -20.13 -6.27
N GLY A 95 23.93 -20.75 -5.23
CA GLY A 95 24.60 -21.05 -3.96
C GLY A 95 24.27 -20.04 -2.86
N ASP A 96 24.53 -20.44 -1.61
CA ASP A 96 24.22 -19.61 -0.43
C ASP A 96 25.00 -18.28 -0.38
N ASP A 97 26.20 -18.27 -0.95
CA ASP A 97 27.09 -17.10 -1.05
C ASP A 97 26.70 -16.10 -2.16
N THR A 98 25.58 -16.35 -2.85
CA THR A 98 25.08 -15.47 -3.91
C THR A 98 24.83 -14.07 -3.38
N LEU A 99 25.37 -13.07 -4.08
CA LEU A 99 25.19 -11.67 -3.74
C LEU A 99 23.80 -11.21 -4.17
N ILE A 100 22.89 -11.04 -3.21
CA ILE A 100 21.57 -10.47 -3.44
C ILE A 100 21.65 -8.95 -3.38
N GLN A 101 21.17 -8.28 -4.43
CA GLN A 101 21.17 -6.83 -4.56
C GLN A 101 19.76 -6.27 -4.76
N THR A 102 19.55 -5.07 -4.25
CA THR A 102 18.38 -4.24 -4.54
C THR A 102 18.68 -3.32 -5.72
N PRO A 103 17.72 -3.07 -6.63
CA PRO A 103 17.92 -2.17 -7.74
C PRO A 103 18.29 -0.76 -7.28
N ASN A 104 19.30 -0.16 -7.90
CA ASN A 104 19.57 1.26 -7.71
C ASN A 104 18.41 2.07 -8.34
N PRO A 105 17.78 3.02 -7.61
CA PRO A 105 16.64 3.81 -8.10
C PRO A 105 16.88 4.61 -9.38
N ASN A 106 18.15 4.82 -9.78
CA ASN A 106 18.54 5.44 -11.04
C ASN A 106 19.61 4.60 -11.78
N GLY A 107 19.65 3.30 -11.48
CA GLY A 107 20.61 2.38 -12.06
C GLY A 107 20.03 1.57 -13.21
N ARG A 108 20.91 0.78 -13.81
CA ARG A 108 20.58 -0.17 -14.86
C ARG A 108 21.06 -1.55 -14.45
N ALA A 109 20.19 -2.55 -14.59
CA ALA A 109 20.53 -3.95 -14.45
C ALA A 109 20.32 -4.66 -15.79
N VAL A 110 21.27 -5.50 -16.21
CA VAL A 110 21.19 -6.24 -17.47
C VAL A 110 21.56 -7.69 -17.19
N GLY A 111 20.73 -8.59 -17.71
CA GLY A 111 20.92 -10.01 -17.48
C GLY A 111 19.66 -10.82 -17.68
N GLU A 112 19.76 -12.12 -17.41
CA GLU A 112 18.68 -13.08 -17.57
C GLU A 112 17.72 -13.04 -16.38
N ILE A 113 16.41 -13.08 -16.64
CA ILE A 113 15.41 -13.32 -15.60
C ILE A 113 15.38 -14.81 -15.29
N VAL A 114 15.81 -15.17 -14.10
CA VAL A 114 16.00 -16.57 -13.68
C VAL A 114 14.84 -17.08 -12.82
N GLY A 115 14.05 -16.15 -12.28
CA GLY A 115 12.91 -16.49 -11.45
C GLY A 115 11.91 -15.34 -11.37
N ARG A 116 10.68 -15.69 -10.99
CA ARG A 116 9.61 -14.72 -10.73
C ARG A 116 8.68 -15.28 -9.66
N THR A 117 8.29 -14.42 -8.74
CA THR A 117 7.24 -14.66 -7.74
C THR A 117 6.08 -13.71 -8.01
N ASP A 118 5.07 -13.68 -7.14
CA ASP A 118 3.89 -12.84 -7.36
C ASP A 118 4.21 -11.34 -7.34
N PHE A 119 5.19 -10.92 -6.54
CA PHE A 119 5.57 -9.50 -6.38
C PHE A 119 7.00 -9.19 -6.81
N HIS A 120 7.83 -10.19 -7.10
CA HIS A 120 9.24 -9.97 -7.42
C HIS A 120 9.73 -10.71 -8.67
N ALA A 121 10.69 -10.11 -9.37
CA ALA A 121 11.47 -10.77 -10.41
C ALA A 121 12.94 -10.90 -9.97
N VAL A 122 13.56 -12.03 -10.29
CA VAL A 122 14.97 -12.31 -9.99
C VAL A 122 15.76 -12.24 -11.29
N GLN A 123 16.73 -11.32 -11.36
CA GLN A 123 17.61 -11.14 -12.50
C GLN A 123 19.04 -11.53 -12.15
N SER A 124 19.65 -12.41 -12.92
CA SER A 124 21.07 -12.74 -12.82
C SER A 124 21.90 -11.72 -13.60
N VAL A 125 22.80 -11.01 -12.92
CA VAL A 125 23.65 -9.95 -13.50
C VAL A 125 25.13 -10.37 -13.61
N GLY A 126 25.40 -11.67 -13.44
CA GLY A 126 26.73 -12.28 -13.55
C GLY A 126 27.50 -12.39 -12.22
N ARG A 127 28.59 -13.17 -12.21
CA ARG A 127 29.46 -13.42 -11.04
C ARG A 127 28.72 -13.81 -9.75
N SER A 128 27.70 -14.67 -9.85
CA SER A 128 26.86 -15.07 -8.72
C SER A 128 26.21 -13.88 -7.99
N ALA A 129 25.93 -12.79 -8.72
CA ALA A 129 25.13 -11.68 -8.24
C ALA A 129 23.77 -11.69 -8.92
N VAL A 130 22.73 -11.46 -8.12
CA VAL A 130 21.36 -11.31 -8.59
C VAL A 130 20.76 -10.00 -8.08
N VAL A 131 19.89 -9.42 -8.88
CA VAL A 131 19.09 -8.26 -8.50
C VAL A 131 17.63 -8.72 -8.37
N ILE A 132 17.01 -8.39 -7.24
CA ILE A 132 15.58 -8.69 -7.01
C ILE A 132 14.77 -7.42 -7.22
N HIS A 133 13.91 -7.43 -8.23
CA HIS A 133 13.07 -6.29 -8.62
C HIS A 133 11.67 -6.44 -8.06
N ASP A 134 11.13 -5.37 -7.48
CA ASP A 134 9.70 -5.24 -7.20
C ASP A 134 8.94 -5.06 -8.52
N LEU A 135 8.03 -5.98 -8.83
CA LEU A 135 7.23 -5.97 -10.06
C LEU A 135 6.30 -4.76 -10.13
N ALA A 136 5.83 -4.22 -9.01
CA ALA A 136 4.97 -3.04 -8.98
C ALA A 136 5.71 -1.77 -9.41
N LYS A 137 7.06 -1.79 -9.42
CA LYS A 137 7.91 -0.69 -9.87
C LYS A 137 8.35 -0.83 -11.32
N LEU A 138 7.95 -1.88 -12.02
CA LEU A 138 8.28 -2.09 -13.42
C LEU A 138 7.10 -1.68 -14.32
N ASP A 139 7.41 -1.18 -15.51
CA ASP A 139 6.41 -0.91 -16.56
C ASP A 139 5.71 -2.19 -17.06
N ARG A 140 6.40 -3.33 -16.99
CA ARG A 140 5.85 -4.66 -17.24
C ARG A 140 6.62 -5.75 -16.49
N ALA A 141 5.94 -6.87 -16.25
CA ALA A 141 6.59 -8.05 -15.71
C ALA A 141 7.46 -8.72 -16.79
N PRO A 142 8.78 -8.89 -16.58
CA PRO A 142 9.62 -9.57 -17.54
C PRO A 142 9.38 -11.08 -17.52
N ALA A 143 9.64 -11.74 -18.64
CA ALA A 143 9.48 -13.20 -18.77
C ALA A 143 10.73 -13.93 -18.28
N ILE A 144 10.53 -15.07 -17.59
CA ILE A 144 11.61 -15.97 -17.16
C ILE A 144 12.34 -16.52 -18.40
N GLY A 145 13.66 -16.68 -18.29
CA GLY A 145 14.55 -17.16 -19.35
C GLY A 145 14.92 -16.10 -20.40
N ARG A 146 14.49 -14.84 -20.22
CA ARG A 146 14.81 -13.75 -21.15
C ARG A 146 15.94 -12.87 -20.62
N ILE A 147 16.86 -12.53 -21.51
CA ILE A 147 17.86 -11.50 -21.27
C ILE A 147 17.20 -10.14 -21.51
N VAL A 148 17.08 -9.36 -20.44
CA VAL A 148 16.47 -8.03 -20.45
C VAL A 148 17.42 -7.00 -19.85
N ALA A 149 17.22 -5.74 -20.22
CA ALA A 149 17.73 -4.60 -19.48
C ALA A 149 16.59 -3.96 -18.71
N ILE A 150 16.82 -3.63 -17.44
CA ILE A 150 15.89 -2.90 -16.58
C ILE A 150 16.56 -1.59 -16.21
N ASP A 151 16.05 -0.50 -16.77
CA ASP A 151 16.57 0.85 -16.60
C ASP A 151 15.66 1.62 -15.63
N TYR A 152 16.17 2.00 -14.46
CA TYR A 152 15.41 2.75 -13.46
C TYR A 152 15.59 4.26 -13.61
N SER A 153 14.47 4.98 -13.48
CA SER A 153 14.45 6.44 -13.33
C SER A 153 13.49 6.81 -12.22
N ARG A 154 14.00 7.49 -11.18
CA ARG A 154 13.21 7.90 -10.01
C ARG A 154 12.46 6.73 -9.35
N GLY A 155 13.08 5.55 -9.31
CA GLY A 155 12.53 4.34 -8.70
C GLY A 155 11.52 3.56 -9.55
N ILE A 156 11.24 4.00 -10.79
CA ILE A 156 10.42 3.26 -11.77
C ILE A 156 11.35 2.63 -12.81
N GLY A 157 11.22 1.33 -13.02
CA GLY A 157 12.00 0.53 -13.96
C GLY A 157 11.29 0.34 -15.29
N VAL A 158 12.00 0.53 -16.39
CA VAL A 158 11.54 0.21 -17.74
C VAL A 158 12.26 -1.03 -18.23
N VAL A 159 11.49 -2.05 -18.62
CA VAL A 159 12.00 -3.32 -19.15
C VAL A 159 12.24 -3.21 -20.65
N SER A 160 13.42 -3.60 -21.13
CA SER A 160 13.80 -3.65 -22.54
C SER A 160 14.37 -5.02 -22.91
N ASP A 161 13.82 -5.66 -23.95
CA ASP A 161 14.24 -7.00 -24.38
C ASP A 161 15.50 -6.89 -25.23
N ARG A 162 16.61 -7.51 -24.79
CA ARG A 162 17.88 -7.48 -25.53
C ARG A 162 17.96 -8.51 -26.65
N THR A 163 17.12 -9.55 -26.61
CA THR A 163 17.16 -10.65 -27.59
C THR A 163 16.74 -10.22 -29.01
N LYS A 164 16.06 -9.08 -29.17
CA LYS A 164 15.61 -8.57 -30.47
C LYS A 164 16.52 -7.51 -31.10
N GLU A 165 17.41 -6.89 -30.32
CA GLU A 165 18.23 -5.77 -30.82
C GLU A 165 19.54 -6.21 -31.50
N GLN A 166 20.09 -7.39 -31.16
CA GLN A 166 21.33 -7.86 -31.79
C GLN A 166 21.19 -8.23 -33.27
N ASP A 167 19.99 -8.51 -33.77
CA ASP A 167 19.76 -8.86 -35.18
C ASP A 167 19.77 -7.65 -36.14
N ARG A 168 19.75 -6.40 -35.64
CA ARG A 168 19.64 -5.20 -36.51
C ARG A 168 20.94 -4.43 -36.76
N SER A 169 22.06 -4.82 -36.14
CA SER A 169 23.36 -4.14 -36.26
C SER A 169 24.38 -4.86 -37.14
N GLY A 170 23.97 -5.92 -37.85
CA GLY A 170 24.84 -6.79 -38.63
C GLY A 170 24.73 -6.67 -40.16
N VAL A 171 24.41 -5.51 -40.73
CA VAL A 171 24.52 -5.30 -42.19
C VAL A 171 24.96 -3.87 -42.51
N THR A 172 26.26 -3.69 -42.67
CA THR A 172 26.82 -2.80 -43.69
C THR A 172 28.14 -3.41 -44.12
N ARG A 173 28.10 -4.02 -45.31
CA ARG A 173 29.25 -4.50 -46.07
C ARG A 173 29.73 -3.38 -46.98
#